data_AF-A0A2K8WRD7-F1
#
_entry.id   AF-A0A2K8WRD7-F1
#
_cell.length_a   1.000
_cell.length_b   1.000
_cell.length_c   1.000
_cell.angle_alpha   90.00
_cell.angle_beta   90.00
_cell.angle_gamma   90.00
#
_symmetry.space_group_name_H-M   'P 1'
#
loop_
_entity.id
_entity.type
_entity.pdbx_description
1 polymer ?
#
loop_
_entity_poly.entity_id
_entity_poly.type
_entity_poly.pdbx_seq_one_letter_code
_entity_poly.pdbx_strand_id
1 'polypeptide(L)'
;MDNNFILQEQQKDFCHRLKIDSLCACQSDNCYTEIDTIRSFHTTTIVNKLEVLLKDKKNNSDYHNVLSKHFLDRLGENFLQHRYHDLIVSEKRSSSLQGINNSFVIQDNYNFNILVKTALKSDDIHWFLTQEEVNNYELIVFFVSVYDFQSDIKDYPLILAGFLPQEYIKKYITKDYISISDLFYGGGLKGYLLWAKKKQISKYTRLGTFHDQKGEFDLAIHAYNQALTLGEATPNLYFLRGVALWKQGHYRRAMDDFSAVIKLDSNHFLAHHWRGFAHTYFQEYDLALQDYEEEVRINPVSFLGYYKRAFIKTQLGNFLGALDDYRICITINPSFFLVYYNRGFVYLKLKDYEDAIDDYSQALGLNPNLYQAYYNLGYIHQTLGNHSECITAYKNCLRLKPDYEKPYFNLAILQADLGYLQKAIALYDKLLTINPNFIQAQYNRDALFFIRENEGKLLGEYTEYNKNKNKKIPYLVDIPTYNSLIKNKKSID
;
A
#
# COMPACT_ATOMS: atom_id res chain seq x y z
N MET A 1 9.37 -6.34 61.44
CA MET A 1 9.80 -6.50 60.04
C MET A 1 9.84 -5.10 59.46
N ASP A 2 11.00 -4.66 58.99
CA ASP A 2 11.21 -3.26 58.61
C ASP A 2 10.29 -2.85 57.46
N ASN A 3 9.37 -1.94 57.73
CA ASN A 3 8.47 -1.34 56.75
C ASN A 3 9.23 -0.71 55.57
N ASN A 4 10.51 -0.36 55.76
CA ASN A 4 11.39 0.14 54.70
C ASN A 4 11.70 -0.88 53.60
N PHE A 5 11.69 -2.18 53.88
CA PHE A 5 11.95 -3.23 52.88
C PHE A 5 10.73 -3.44 51.97
N ILE A 6 9.53 -3.46 52.56
CA ILE A 6 8.26 -3.63 51.84
C ILE A 6 7.99 -2.41 50.94
N LEU A 7 8.27 -1.20 51.43
CA LEU A 7 8.15 0.05 50.67
C LEU A 7 9.12 0.11 49.48
N GLN A 8 10.36 -0.36 49.63
CA GLN A 8 11.33 -0.40 48.54
C GLN A 8 10.95 -1.42 47.45
N GLU A 9 10.39 -2.57 47.82
CA GLU A 9 9.92 -3.57 46.85
C GLU A 9 8.64 -3.13 46.12
N GLN A 10 7.71 -2.45 46.81
CA GLN A 10 6.52 -1.84 46.18
C GLN A 10 6.89 -0.69 45.22
N GLN A 11 7.89 0.12 45.59
CA GLN A 11 8.43 1.17 44.73
C GLN A 11 9.09 0.60 43.46
N LYS A 12 9.87 -0.48 43.59
CA LYS A 12 10.46 -1.17 42.44
C LYS A 12 9.39 -1.79 41.54
N ASP A 13 8.36 -2.39 42.11
CA ASP A 13 7.24 -2.99 41.36
C ASP A 13 6.45 -1.94 40.56
N PHE A 14 6.10 -0.81 41.19
CA PHE A 14 5.41 0.30 40.51
C PHE A 14 6.26 0.93 39.39
N CYS A 15 7.52 1.25 39.65
CA CYS A 15 8.44 1.79 38.64
C CYS A 15 8.73 0.77 37.52
N HIS A 16 8.72 -0.52 37.82
CA HIS A 16 8.83 -1.58 36.81
C HIS A 16 7.58 -1.61 35.93
N ARG A 17 6.36 -1.66 36.51
CA ARG A 17 5.08 -1.69 35.77
C ARG A 17 4.82 -0.47 34.89
N LEU A 18 5.28 0.71 35.31
CA LEU A 18 5.32 1.92 34.49
C LEU A 18 6.23 1.79 33.27
N LYS A 19 7.36 1.09 33.41
CA LYS A 19 8.33 0.86 32.33
C LYS A 19 7.94 -0.27 31.39
N ILE A 20 7.18 -1.27 31.86
CA ILE A 20 6.80 -2.47 31.09
C ILE A 20 5.34 -2.45 30.59
N ASP A 21 4.66 -1.30 30.64
CA ASP A 21 3.31 -1.10 30.10
C ASP A 21 2.20 -1.99 30.68
N SER A 22 2.41 -2.57 31.87
CA SER A 22 1.49 -3.51 32.51
C SER A 22 0.74 -2.87 33.70
N LEU A 23 0.05 -1.75 33.46
CA LEU A 23 -0.94 -1.19 34.38
C LEU A 23 -2.34 -1.47 33.79
N CYS A 24 -3.11 -2.28 34.53
CA CYS A 24 -4.29 -3.04 34.12
C CYS A 24 -5.19 -2.40 33.06
N ALA A 25 -5.17 -2.94 31.84
CA ALA A 25 -6.24 -2.74 30.86
C ALA A 25 -7.53 -3.42 31.36
N CYS A 26 -8.63 -2.68 31.45
CA CYS A 26 -9.95 -3.29 31.58
C CYS A 26 -10.40 -3.72 30.18
N GLN A 27 -10.83 -4.97 30.02
CA GLN A 27 -11.18 -5.56 28.72
C GLN A 27 -12.57 -5.17 28.20
N SER A 28 -13.32 -4.32 28.91
CA SER A 28 -14.63 -3.82 28.49
C SER A 28 -14.53 -2.46 27.81
N ASP A 29 -15.17 -2.32 26.64
CA ASP A 29 -15.33 -1.04 25.95
C ASP A 29 -15.91 0.00 26.92
N ASN A 30 -15.29 1.18 26.98
CA ASN A 30 -15.64 2.32 27.84
C ASN A 30 -15.32 2.19 29.34
N CYS A 31 -14.53 1.20 29.78
CA CYS A 31 -14.01 1.15 31.14
C CYS A 31 -12.48 1.19 31.12
N TYR A 32 -11.86 2.17 31.77
CA TYR A 32 -10.41 2.30 31.86
C TYR A 32 -10.06 2.74 33.29
N THR A 33 -9.45 1.88 34.10
CA THR A 33 -9.17 2.21 35.51
C THR A 33 -7.70 2.52 35.72
N GLU A 34 -7.39 3.72 36.20
CA GLU A 34 -6.16 4.02 36.95
C GLU A 34 -6.57 4.69 38.25
N ILE A 35 -6.49 3.97 39.37
CA ILE A 35 -6.45 4.56 40.70
C ILE A 35 -5.53 3.68 41.54
N ASP A 36 -4.39 4.23 41.96
CA ASP A 36 -3.71 3.76 43.17
C ASP A 36 -4.04 4.74 44.31
N THR A 37 -4.37 4.18 45.47
CA THR A 37 -5.18 4.78 46.54
C THR A 37 -4.34 5.05 47.79
N ILE A 38 -4.63 6.16 48.49
CA ILE A 38 -3.88 6.80 49.60
C ILE A 38 -4.27 6.26 51.01
N ARG A 39 -3.36 6.24 52.02
CA ARG A 39 -3.69 5.91 53.44
C ARG A 39 -4.10 7.16 54.22
N SER A 40 -5.01 6.90 55.14
CA SER A 40 -5.71 7.74 56.12
C SER A 40 -4.87 8.79 56.87
N PHE A 41 -5.23 10.06 56.67
CA PHE A 41 -5.83 10.88 57.72
C PHE A 41 -6.67 11.97 57.01
N HIS A 42 -7.99 11.96 57.28
CA HIS A 42 -9.07 12.74 56.62
C HIS A 42 -9.81 12.10 55.43
N THR A 43 -10.12 10.80 55.49
CA THR A 43 -11.08 10.17 54.56
C THR A 43 -12.55 10.41 54.93
N THR A 44 -12.87 10.78 56.17
CA THR A 44 -14.27 10.85 56.64
C THR A 44 -15.11 11.90 55.91
N THR A 45 -14.57 13.09 55.64
CA THR A 45 -15.33 14.18 54.99
C THR A 45 -15.61 13.89 53.51
N ILE A 46 -14.66 13.29 52.81
CA ILE A 46 -14.78 12.93 51.39
C ILE A 46 -15.66 11.69 51.24
N VAL A 47 -15.49 10.67 52.09
CA VAL A 47 -16.36 9.49 52.14
C VAL A 47 -17.80 9.89 52.45
N ASN A 48 -18.03 10.78 53.43
CA ASN A 48 -19.37 11.28 53.74
C ASN A 48 -19.97 12.11 52.60
N LYS A 49 -19.20 12.97 51.93
CA LYS A 49 -19.67 13.71 50.72
C LYS A 49 -19.99 12.74 49.58
N LEU A 50 -19.18 11.70 49.36
CA LEU A 50 -19.40 10.67 48.34
C LEU A 50 -20.63 9.81 48.66
N GLU A 51 -20.84 9.42 49.92
CA GLU A 51 -22.03 8.69 50.37
C GLU A 51 -23.31 9.52 50.22
N VAL A 52 -23.25 10.83 50.45
CA VAL A 52 -24.37 11.75 50.21
C VAL A 52 -24.65 11.89 48.70
N LEU A 53 -23.61 12.08 47.87
CA LEU A 53 -23.74 12.15 46.42
C LEU A 53 -24.24 10.83 45.79
N LEU A 54 -23.89 9.68 46.38
CA LEU A 54 -24.37 8.35 45.98
C LEU A 54 -25.85 8.13 46.35
N LYS A 55 -26.35 8.76 47.41
CA LYS A 55 -27.78 8.72 47.79
C LYS A 55 -28.67 9.54 46.84
N ASP A 56 -28.14 10.62 46.27
CA ASP A 56 -28.90 11.52 45.39
C ASP A 56 -29.03 11.02 43.93
N LYS A 57 -28.18 10.10 43.48
CA LYS A 57 -28.24 9.51 42.12
C LYS A 57 -28.88 8.12 42.15
N LYS A 58 -30.13 8.02 41.66
CA LYS A 58 -30.93 6.78 41.53
C LYS A 58 -30.08 5.55 41.16
N ASN A 59 -30.16 4.53 42.02
CA ASN A 59 -29.64 3.18 41.87
C ASN A 59 -30.12 2.52 40.55
N ASN A 60 -29.30 2.59 39.50
CA ASN A 60 -29.15 1.58 38.44
C ASN A 60 -28.31 2.11 37.28
N SER A 61 -27.01 2.25 37.50
CA SER A 61 -26.06 2.32 36.39
C SER A 61 -24.77 1.60 36.80
N ASP A 62 -24.06 1.00 35.85
CA ASP A 62 -22.75 0.39 36.05
C ASP A 62 -21.78 1.33 36.79
N TYR A 63 -22.00 2.63 36.67
CA TYR A 63 -21.34 3.71 37.40
C TYR A 63 -21.44 3.57 38.94
N HIS A 64 -22.59 3.21 39.51
CA HIS A 64 -22.77 3.03 40.96
C HIS A 64 -21.98 1.82 41.49
N ASN A 65 -21.96 0.71 40.74
CA ASN A 65 -21.22 -0.49 41.11
C ASN A 65 -19.70 -0.31 40.97
N VAL A 66 -19.25 0.42 39.95
CA VAL A 66 -17.83 0.77 39.78
C VAL A 66 -17.35 1.71 40.89
N LEU A 67 -18.12 2.75 41.23
CA LEU A 67 -17.78 3.67 42.33
C LEU A 67 -17.83 2.99 43.70
N SER A 68 -18.84 2.18 43.98
CA SER A 68 -18.95 1.47 45.27
C SER A 68 -17.79 0.48 45.45
N LYS A 69 -17.55 -0.39 44.47
CA LYS A 69 -16.66 -1.55 44.63
C LYS A 69 -15.18 -1.25 44.39
N HIS A 70 -14.86 -0.22 43.59
CA HIS A 70 -13.47 0.14 43.27
C HIS A 70 -12.99 1.41 43.99
N PHE A 71 -13.89 2.29 44.44
CA PHE A 71 -13.54 3.56 45.05
C PHE A 71 -13.65 3.53 46.59
N LEU A 72 -14.79 3.10 47.15
CA LEU A 72 -15.03 3.13 48.61
C LEU A 72 -14.19 2.09 49.38
N ASP A 73 -14.10 0.84 48.88
CA ASP A 73 -13.34 -0.23 49.55
C ASP A 73 -11.81 -0.05 49.48
N ARG A 74 -11.30 0.72 48.50
CA ARG A 74 -9.85 0.89 48.28
C ARG A 74 -9.27 2.16 48.90
N LEU A 75 -10.11 3.13 49.29
CA LEU A 75 -9.71 4.37 49.97
C LEU A 75 -9.07 4.16 51.37
N GLY A 76 -9.00 2.92 51.86
CA GLY A 76 -8.43 2.58 53.16
C GLY A 76 -6.90 2.59 53.23
N GLU A 77 -6.15 2.32 52.15
CA GLU A 77 -4.73 1.93 52.28
C GLU A 77 -3.67 2.38 51.21
N ASN A 78 -2.91 3.46 51.49
CA ASN A 78 -1.46 3.78 51.26
C ASN A 78 -1.04 4.90 50.26
N PHE A 79 -0.45 6.00 50.76
CA PHE A 79 -0.02 7.13 49.91
C PHE A 79 1.19 6.80 49.02
N LEU A 80 1.17 7.21 47.73
CA LEU A 80 2.31 7.21 46.81
C LEU A 80 2.84 8.63 46.56
N GLN A 81 4.13 8.85 46.83
CA GLN A 81 4.88 10.05 46.41
C GLN A 81 5.61 9.76 45.09
N HIS A 82 5.27 10.44 44.00
CA HIS A 82 6.07 10.42 42.76
C HIS A 82 6.67 11.79 42.43
N ARG A 83 7.87 11.72 41.83
CA ARG A 83 8.73 12.85 41.44
C ARG A 83 8.35 13.27 40.02
N TYR A 84 8.03 14.55 39.81
CA TYR A 84 7.57 15.09 38.53
C TYR A 84 8.54 16.12 37.89
N HIS A 85 9.74 16.32 38.47
CA HIS A 85 10.72 17.28 37.96
C HIS A 85 11.15 17.00 36.50
N ASP A 86 11.06 15.75 36.06
CA ASP A 86 11.41 15.33 34.70
C ASP A 86 10.34 15.67 33.64
N LEU A 87 9.16 16.19 34.03
CA LEU A 87 8.00 16.42 33.16
C LEU A 87 7.65 17.92 32.97
N ILE A 88 8.32 18.83 33.69
CA ILE A 88 7.97 20.26 33.73
C ILE A 88 8.75 21.02 32.66
N VAL A 89 8.04 21.65 31.71
CA VAL A 89 8.67 22.39 30.59
C VAL A 89 8.65 23.91 30.78
N SER A 90 7.65 24.46 31.48
CA SER A 90 7.66 25.85 31.93
C SER A 90 6.66 26.09 33.07
N GLU A 91 7.03 26.97 34.00
CA GLU A 91 6.20 27.39 35.14
C GLU A 91 5.58 28.76 34.84
N LYS A 92 4.25 28.87 34.93
CA LYS A 92 3.56 30.17 34.95
C LYS A 92 2.80 30.30 36.26
N ARG A 93 3.35 31.08 37.20
CA ARG A 93 2.61 31.48 38.41
C ARG A 93 1.65 32.60 38.05
N SER A 94 0.35 32.31 38.01
CA SER A 94 -0.68 33.35 38.02
C SER A 94 -1.13 33.60 39.45
N SER A 95 -0.71 34.73 40.03
CA SER A 95 -1.26 35.23 41.29
C SER A 95 -2.62 35.88 41.01
N SER A 96 -3.67 35.09 40.80
CA SER A 96 -5.04 35.61 40.86
C SER A 96 -5.54 35.56 42.29
N LEU A 97 -5.96 36.71 42.80
CA LEU A 97 -6.55 36.91 44.12
C LEU A 97 -7.84 36.08 44.28
N GLN A 98 -7.70 34.82 44.70
CA GLN A 98 -8.59 34.00 45.54
C GLN A 98 -8.25 32.52 45.31
N GLY A 99 -7.60 31.90 46.29
CA GLY A 99 -7.18 30.48 46.27
C GLY A 99 -5.78 30.25 45.70
N ILE A 100 -4.96 29.46 46.41
CA ILE A 100 -3.60 29.10 45.98
C ILE A 100 -3.72 28.03 44.89
N ASN A 101 -3.86 28.47 43.63
CA ASN A 101 -3.83 27.61 42.46
C ASN A 101 -2.53 27.86 41.68
N ASN A 102 -1.61 26.89 41.69
CA ASN A 102 -0.41 26.93 40.84
C ASN A 102 -0.66 26.11 39.57
N SER A 103 -0.13 26.58 38.43
CA SER A 103 -0.21 25.84 37.17
C SER A 103 1.14 25.72 36.47
N PHE A 104 1.31 24.63 35.73
CA PHE A 104 2.48 24.37 34.91
C PHE A 104 2.12 23.54 33.68
N VAL A 105 2.97 23.57 32.66
CA VAL A 105 2.75 22.86 31.40
C VAL A 105 3.66 21.63 31.33
N ILE A 106 3.06 20.51 30.93
CA ILE A 106 3.78 19.26 30.65
C ILE A 106 3.79 19.03 29.13
N GLN A 107 4.93 18.61 28.59
CA GLN A 107 4.96 17.93 27.29
C GLN A 107 4.81 16.43 27.51
N ASP A 108 3.83 15.83 26.87
CA ASP A 108 3.75 14.37 26.80
C ASP A 108 4.38 13.83 25.51
N ASN A 109 4.62 12.52 25.48
CA ASN A 109 5.14 11.83 24.30
C ASN A 109 4.09 11.67 23.17
N TYR A 110 2.91 12.29 23.33
CA TYR A 110 1.77 12.18 22.42
C TYR A 110 1.41 13.53 21.78
N ASN A 111 2.23 14.56 22.02
CA ASN A 111 2.05 15.95 21.55
C ASN A 111 0.74 16.61 22.00
N PHE A 112 0.15 16.20 23.13
CA PHE A 112 -0.96 16.94 23.71
C PHE A 112 -0.44 18.17 24.44
N ASN A 113 -1.11 19.31 24.23
CA ASN A 113 -0.91 20.48 25.09
C ASN A 113 -1.61 20.26 26.42
N ILE A 114 -0.85 19.87 27.45
CA ILE A 114 -1.38 19.56 28.79
C ILE A 114 -1.11 20.70 29.77
N LEU A 115 -2.17 21.26 30.34
CA LEU A 115 -2.08 22.16 31.48
C LEU A 115 -2.28 21.38 32.77
N VAL A 116 -1.40 21.57 33.73
CA VAL A 116 -1.57 21.04 35.08
C VAL A 116 -2.00 22.15 36.02
N LYS A 117 -3.05 21.90 36.80
CA LYS A 117 -3.57 22.78 37.84
C LYS A 117 -3.42 22.08 39.18
N THR A 118 -2.80 22.76 40.13
CA THR A 118 -2.59 22.25 41.48
C THR A 118 -3.37 23.12 42.46
N ALA A 119 -3.96 22.51 43.47
CA ALA A 119 -4.59 23.20 44.60
C ALA A 119 -4.06 22.62 45.91
N LEU A 120 -4.08 23.40 46.98
CA LEU A 120 -3.75 22.91 48.31
C LEU A 120 -4.89 22.08 48.89
N LYS A 121 -4.54 21.07 49.69
CA LYS A 121 -5.52 20.26 50.42
C LYS A 121 -6.36 21.15 51.35
N SER A 122 -7.67 21.21 51.11
CA SER A 122 -8.67 21.89 51.93
C SER A 122 -9.98 21.09 51.96
N ASP A 123 -10.94 21.49 52.81
CA ASP A 123 -12.29 20.89 52.85
C ASP A 123 -13.13 21.22 51.59
N ASP A 124 -12.71 22.24 50.84
CA ASP A 124 -13.38 22.74 49.64
C ASP A 124 -12.35 23.16 48.58
N ILE A 125 -12.04 22.23 47.67
CA ILE A 125 -10.99 22.37 46.65
C ILE A 125 -11.63 22.81 45.33
N HIS A 126 -11.21 23.97 44.84
CA HIS A 126 -11.68 24.56 43.58
C HIS A 126 -10.50 25.00 42.70
N TRP A 127 -10.52 24.58 41.44
CA TRP A 127 -9.59 25.05 40.42
C TRP A 127 -10.26 26.03 39.48
N PHE A 128 -9.74 27.25 39.41
CA PHE A 128 -10.25 28.26 38.47
C PHE A 128 -9.64 28.06 37.08
N LEU A 129 -10.50 28.17 36.06
CA LEU A 129 -10.12 28.03 34.65
C LEU A 129 -10.43 29.34 33.91
N THR A 130 -9.47 29.84 33.14
CA THR A 130 -9.71 30.95 32.22
C THR A 130 -10.11 30.43 30.84
N GLN A 131 -10.84 31.25 30.07
CA GLN A 131 -11.22 30.88 28.70
C GLN A 131 -9.99 30.70 27.78
N GLU A 132 -8.90 31.42 28.07
CA GLU A 132 -7.62 31.27 27.37
C GLU A 132 -7.00 29.89 27.66
N GLU A 133 -6.97 29.46 28.92
CA GLU A 133 -6.49 28.13 29.30
C GLU A 133 -7.35 27.03 28.65
N VAL A 134 -8.67 27.18 28.67
CA VAL A 134 -9.57 26.24 28.00
C VAL A 134 -9.38 26.23 26.49
N ASN A 135 -8.93 27.32 25.85
CA ASN A 135 -8.73 27.35 24.40
C ASN A 135 -7.35 26.83 23.96
N ASN A 136 -6.33 27.02 24.78
CA ASN A 136 -4.94 26.76 24.41
C ASN A 136 -4.45 25.34 24.76
N TYR A 137 -5.13 24.66 25.67
CA TYR A 137 -4.76 23.31 26.12
C TYR A 137 -5.81 22.28 25.74
N GLU A 138 -5.36 21.14 25.24
CA GLU A 138 -6.21 20.03 24.79
C GLU A 138 -6.69 19.17 25.98
N LEU A 139 -5.92 19.20 27.07
CA LEU A 139 -6.18 18.44 28.28
C LEU A 139 -5.75 19.26 29.50
N ILE A 140 -6.60 19.31 30.53
CA ILE A 140 -6.26 19.92 31.80
C ILE A 140 -6.25 18.84 32.87
N VAL A 141 -5.16 18.72 33.62
CA VAL A 141 -4.98 17.72 34.67
C VAL A 141 -4.95 18.43 36.02
N PHE A 142 -5.66 17.87 37.00
CA PHE A 142 -5.86 18.48 38.31
C PHE A 142 -5.16 17.65 39.38
N PHE A 143 -4.37 18.32 40.21
CA PHE A 143 -3.68 17.71 41.33
C PHE A 143 -3.95 18.45 42.64
N VAL A 144 -3.89 17.72 43.74
CA VAL A 144 -3.93 18.27 45.10
C VAL A 144 -2.57 18.10 45.75
N SER A 145 -1.97 19.21 46.20
CA SER A 145 -0.76 19.18 47.02
C SER A 145 -1.13 18.94 48.48
N VAL A 146 -0.38 18.06 49.13
CA VAL A 146 -0.54 17.75 50.55
C VAL A 146 0.10 18.82 51.45
N TYR A 147 1.10 19.55 50.93
CA TYR A 147 1.84 20.59 51.65
C TYR A 147 1.76 21.95 50.95
N ASP A 148 1.95 23.01 51.73
CA ASP A 148 2.09 24.37 51.22
C ASP A 148 3.29 24.50 50.29
N PHE A 149 3.09 25.20 49.17
CA PHE A 149 4.16 25.46 48.21
C PHE A 149 5.15 26.50 48.76
N GLN A 150 6.28 26.03 49.25
CA GLN A 150 7.47 26.77 49.66
C GLN A 150 8.55 26.83 48.55
N SER A 151 9.29 27.94 48.45
CA SER A 151 10.33 28.12 47.42
C SER A 151 11.49 27.12 47.51
N ASP A 152 11.64 26.47 48.66
CA ASP A 152 12.84 25.76 49.07
C ASP A 152 12.68 24.24 48.85
N ILE A 153 11.43 23.81 48.69
CA ILE A 153 11.04 22.42 48.46
C ILE A 153 10.95 22.21 46.95
N LYS A 154 11.81 21.35 46.42
CA LYS A 154 11.83 21.00 44.99
C LYS A 154 10.84 19.90 44.63
N ASP A 155 10.43 19.09 45.60
CA ASP A 155 9.60 17.90 45.39
C ASP A 155 8.35 17.95 46.28
N TYR A 156 7.17 18.01 45.65
CA TYR A 156 5.88 18.02 46.34
C TYR A 156 5.16 16.68 46.20
N PRO A 157 4.56 16.15 47.29
CA PRO A 157 3.56 15.09 47.20
C PRO A 157 2.30 15.66 46.53
N LEU A 158 2.08 15.29 45.27
CA LEU A 158 0.89 15.63 44.51
C LEU A 158 0.01 14.40 44.35
N ILE A 159 -1.29 14.59 44.58
CA ILE A 159 -2.34 13.59 44.37
C ILE A 159 -3.06 13.93 43.08
N LEU A 160 -3.15 13.00 42.12
CA LEU A 160 -3.98 13.19 40.94
C LEU A 160 -5.45 13.22 41.36
N ALA A 161 -6.11 14.37 41.19
CA ALA A 161 -7.54 14.53 41.46
C ALA A 161 -8.41 14.11 40.27
N GLY A 162 -7.87 14.23 39.05
CA GLY A 162 -8.55 13.88 37.81
C GLY A 162 -8.01 14.70 36.65
N PHE A 163 -8.65 14.60 35.49
CA PHE A 163 -8.36 15.45 34.33
C PHE A 163 -9.65 15.90 33.68
N LEU A 164 -9.59 16.78 32.69
CA LEU A 164 -10.72 17.19 31.86
C LEU A 164 -10.22 17.47 30.44
N PRO A 165 -10.74 16.77 29.42
CA PRO A 165 -10.52 17.11 28.02
C PRO A 165 -11.10 18.47 27.67
N GLN A 166 -10.43 19.21 26.79
CA GLN A 166 -10.91 20.50 26.28
C GLN A 166 -12.33 20.44 25.73
N GLU A 167 -12.64 19.41 24.91
CA GLU A 167 -13.97 19.20 24.33
C GLU A 167 -15.05 19.06 25.41
N TYR A 168 -14.71 18.43 26.55
CA TYR A 168 -15.63 18.24 27.67
C TYR A 168 -15.87 19.56 28.42
N ILE A 169 -14.81 20.31 28.71
CA ILE A 169 -14.89 21.61 29.39
C ILE A 169 -15.79 22.56 28.58
N LYS A 170 -15.52 22.71 27.28
CA LYS A 170 -16.29 23.58 26.38
C LYS A 170 -17.77 23.21 26.28
N LYS A 171 -18.11 21.93 26.45
CA LYS A 171 -19.46 21.42 26.21
C LYS A 171 -20.32 21.31 27.48
N TYR A 172 -19.70 21.02 28.62
CA TYR A 172 -20.44 20.62 29.83
C TYR A 172 -20.15 21.43 31.08
N ILE A 173 -19.10 22.27 31.07
CA ILE A 173 -18.72 23.06 32.23
C ILE A 173 -19.15 24.51 31.99
N THR A 174 -20.10 24.97 32.80
CA THR A 174 -20.68 26.31 32.72
C THR A 174 -20.25 27.24 33.86
N LYS A 175 -19.38 26.76 34.75
CA LYS A 175 -18.90 27.48 35.93
C LYS A 175 -17.44 27.90 35.73
N ASP A 176 -17.05 29.01 36.37
CA ASP A 176 -15.67 29.55 36.32
C ASP A 176 -14.65 28.74 37.13
N TYR A 177 -15.12 27.74 37.88
CA TYR A 177 -14.31 26.86 38.69
C TYR A 177 -14.73 25.39 38.54
N ILE A 178 -13.76 24.51 38.73
CA ILE A 178 -13.90 23.06 38.78
C ILE A 178 -13.78 22.61 40.23
N SER A 179 -14.79 21.90 40.71
CA SER A 179 -14.74 21.23 42.01
C SER A 179 -14.20 19.81 41.85
N ILE A 180 -13.70 19.22 42.94
CA ILE A 180 -13.31 17.80 42.94
C ILE A 180 -14.46 16.88 42.51
N SER A 181 -15.72 17.28 42.75
CA SER A 181 -16.88 16.50 42.32
C SER A 181 -17.09 16.44 40.81
N ASP A 182 -16.60 17.43 40.06
CA ASP A 182 -16.70 17.47 38.60
C ASP A 182 -15.69 16.53 37.93
N LEU A 183 -14.72 16.02 38.69
CA LEU A 183 -13.65 15.11 38.24
C LEU A 183 -14.00 13.63 38.44
N PHE A 184 -15.15 13.31 39.06
CA PHE A 184 -15.61 11.94 39.25
C PHE A 184 -16.25 11.37 37.97
N TYR A 185 -15.44 11.06 36.97
CA TYR A 185 -15.87 10.24 35.83
C TYR A 185 -14.93 9.05 35.64
N GLY A 186 -15.46 7.93 35.14
CA GLY A 186 -14.66 6.73 34.90
C GLY A 186 -13.68 6.93 33.76
N GLY A 187 -12.44 6.47 33.92
CA GLY A 187 -11.39 6.59 32.90
C GLY A 187 -10.07 7.12 33.46
N GLY A 188 -9.03 6.29 33.55
CA GLY A 188 -7.66 6.72 33.86
C GLY A 188 -7.06 7.62 32.75
N LEU A 189 -6.15 8.50 33.14
CA LEU A 189 -5.50 9.46 32.23
C LEU A 189 -4.80 8.74 31.06
N LYS A 190 -4.09 7.63 31.33
CA LYS A 190 -3.42 6.85 30.28
C LYS A 190 -4.40 6.24 29.28
N GLY A 191 -5.53 5.71 29.76
CA GLY A 191 -6.58 5.14 28.91
C GLY A 191 -7.16 6.18 27.96
N TYR A 192 -7.42 7.39 28.46
CA TYR A 192 -7.85 8.51 27.64
C TYR A 192 -6.79 8.92 26.61
N LEU A 193 -5.53 9.07 27.02
CA LEU A 193 -4.44 9.45 26.11
C LEU A 193 -4.25 8.41 24.99
N LEU A 194 -4.33 7.12 25.31
CA LEU A 194 -4.27 6.03 24.32
C LEU A 194 -5.48 6.05 23.36
N TRP A 195 -6.68 6.27 23.89
CA TRP A 195 -7.90 6.42 23.07
C TRP A 195 -7.81 7.65 22.16
N ALA A 196 -7.38 8.79 22.68
CA ALA A 196 -7.25 10.04 21.95
C ALA A 196 -6.17 9.93 20.85
N LYS A 197 -5.04 9.29 21.15
CA LYS A 197 -4.01 8.93 20.17
C LYS A 197 -4.59 8.06 19.04
N LYS A 198 -5.31 6.98 19.36
CA LYS A 198 -5.98 6.13 18.36
C LYS A 198 -6.98 6.92 17.51
N LYS A 199 -7.75 7.83 18.13
CA LYS A 199 -8.69 8.73 17.44
C LYS A 199 -7.96 9.65 16.46
N GLN A 200 -6.82 10.22 16.85
CA GLN A 200 -6.00 11.06 15.97
C GLN A 200 -5.41 10.25 14.79
N ILE A 201 -4.83 9.07 15.05
CA ILE A 201 -4.33 8.17 13.99
C ILE A 201 -5.46 7.85 12.99
N SER A 202 -6.66 7.49 13.50
CA SER A 202 -7.81 7.22 12.64
C SER A 202 -8.24 8.43 11.82
N LYS A 203 -8.18 9.64 12.40
CA LYS A 203 -8.49 10.89 11.70
C LYS A 203 -7.54 11.11 10.53
N TYR A 204 -6.23 11.02 10.75
CA TYR A 204 -5.22 11.20 9.71
C TYR A 204 -5.26 10.09 8.66
N THR A 205 -5.53 8.85 9.05
CA THR A 205 -5.75 7.75 8.11
C THR A 205 -6.93 8.04 7.18
N ARG A 206 -8.08 8.48 7.73
CA ARG A 206 -9.26 8.83 6.94
C ARG A 206 -9.00 10.03 6.03
N LEU A 207 -8.30 11.05 6.53
CA LEU A 207 -7.91 12.21 5.74
C LEU A 207 -7.01 11.79 4.56
N GLY A 208 -6.03 10.93 4.81
CA GLY A 208 -5.17 10.37 3.78
C GLY A 208 -5.96 9.63 2.70
N THR A 209 -6.89 8.76 3.12
CA THR A 209 -7.73 8.01 2.17
C THR A 209 -8.63 8.92 1.34
N PHE A 210 -9.15 10.00 1.94
CA PHE A 210 -9.98 10.97 1.26
C PHE A 210 -9.21 11.72 0.16
N HIS A 211 -8.00 12.17 0.46
CA HIS A 211 -7.15 12.84 -0.52
C HIS A 211 -6.67 11.88 -1.63
N ASP A 212 -6.34 10.62 -1.29
CA ASP A 212 -5.94 9.61 -2.28
C ASP A 212 -7.08 9.31 -3.29
N GLN A 213 -8.33 9.25 -2.82
CA GLN A 213 -9.50 9.07 -3.68
C GLN A 213 -9.73 10.25 -4.63
N LYS A 214 -9.31 11.46 -4.24
CA LYS A 214 -9.36 12.66 -5.10
C LYS A 214 -8.17 12.80 -6.05
N GLY A 215 -7.15 11.95 -5.92
CA GLY A 215 -5.90 12.08 -6.67
C GLY A 215 -4.93 13.13 -6.09
N GLU A 216 -5.19 13.64 -4.89
CA GLU A 216 -4.37 14.63 -4.19
C GLU A 216 -3.25 13.92 -3.39
N PHE A 217 -2.33 13.26 -4.11
CA PHE A 217 -1.39 12.30 -3.49
C PHE A 217 -0.43 12.93 -2.47
N ASP A 218 0.03 14.16 -2.67
CA ASP A 218 0.89 14.87 -1.72
C ASP A 218 0.21 15.03 -0.35
N LEU A 219 -1.05 15.47 -0.35
CA LEU A 219 -1.85 15.64 0.87
C LEU A 219 -2.15 14.28 1.52
N ALA A 220 -2.42 13.26 0.70
CA ALA A 220 -2.64 11.90 1.18
C ALA A 220 -1.42 11.35 1.93
N ILE A 221 -0.24 11.44 1.31
CA ILE A 221 1.03 10.98 1.88
C ILE A 221 1.39 11.78 3.12
N HIS A 222 1.17 13.10 3.13
CA HIS A 222 1.37 13.92 4.31
C HIS A 222 0.51 13.46 5.49
N ALA A 223 -0.79 13.21 5.27
CA ALA A 223 -1.69 12.72 6.30
C ALA A 223 -1.29 11.31 6.80
N TYR A 224 -0.91 10.40 5.91
CA TYR A 224 -0.41 9.08 6.33
C TYR A 224 0.89 9.17 7.13
N ASN A 225 1.80 10.08 6.77
CA ASN A 225 3.00 10.34 7.57
C ASN A 225 2.64 10.83 8.97
N GLN A 226 1.67 11.74 9.11
CA GLN A 226 1.20 12.19 10.42
C GLN A 226 0.63 11.03 11.24
N ALA A 227 -0.18 10.16 10.63
CA ALA A 227 -0.68 8.96 11.29
C ALA A 227 0.45 8.04 11.79
N LEU A 228 1.48 7.82 10.96
CA LEU A 228 2.66 7.01 11.31
C LEU A 228 3.55 7.64 12.38
N THR A 229 3.65 8.98 12.44
CA THR A 229 4.37 9.66 13.54
C THR A 229 3.63 9.57 14.87
N LEU A 230 2.29 9.47 14.83
CA LEU A 230 1.44 9.48 16.00
C LEU A 230 1.16 8.09 16.59
N GLY A 231 1.67 7.00 16.04
CA GLY A 231 1.47 5.66 16.61
C GLY A 231 1.98 4.53 15.76
N GLU A 232 1.91 3.32 16.31
CA GLU A 232 2.56 2.12 15.77
C GLU A 232 2.34 1.93 14.27
N ALA A 233 3.47 1.72 13.60
CA ALA A 233 3.66 1.02 12.34
C ALA A 233 2.63 -0.10 12.10
N THR A 234 1.43 0.23 11.59
CA THR A 234 0.43 -0.81 11.22
C THR A 234 0.60 -1.22 9.76
N PRO A 235 0.39 -2.52 9.43
CA PRO A 235 0.39 -3.00 8.05
C PRO A 235 -0.49 -2.16 7.13
N ASN A 236 -1.71 -1.81 7.58
CA ASN A 236 -2.65 -1.04 6.78
C ASN A 236 -2.15 0.38 6.45
N LEU A 237 -1.51 1.07 7.39
CA LEU A 237 -0.99 2.43 7.15
C LEU A 237 0.15 2.45 6.13
N TYR A 238 1.11 1.53 6.26
CA TYR A 238 2.17 1.38 5.25
C TYR A 238 1.59 1.00 3.90
N PHE A 239 0.61 0.09 3.87
CA PHE A 239 -0.02 -0.32 2.61
C PHE A 239 -0.69 0.86 1.90
N LEU A 240 -1.50 1.64 2.62
CA LEU A 240 -2.18 2.82 2.07
C LEU A 240 -1.19 3.88 1.58
N ARG A 241 -0.13 4.16 2.35
CA ARG A 241 0.91 5.11 1.94
C ARG A 241 1.70 4.59 0.73
N GLY A 242 2.04 3.30 0.70
CA GLY A 242 2.74 2.66 -0.40
C GLY A 242 1.95 2.75 -1.71
N VAL A 243 0.63 2.51 -1.67
CA VAL A 243 -0.25 2.69 -2.84
C VAL A 243 -0.30 4.14 -3.30
N ALA A 244 -0.39 5.11 -2.39
CA ALA A 244 -0.37 6.53 -2.75
C ALA A 244 0.98 6.96 -3.36
N LEU A 245 2.09 6.51 -2.78
CA LEU A 245 3.45 6.73 -3.31
C LEU A 245 3.61 6.12 -4.72
N TRP A 246 3.05 4.93 -4.93
CA TRP A 246 3.04 4.29 -6.25
C TRP A 246 2.32 5.15 -7.28
N LYS A 247 1.09 5.61 -6.98
CA LYS A 247 0.30 6.46 -7.88
C LYS A 247 0.99 7.79 -8.19
N GLN A 248 1.79 8.32 -7.25
CA GLN A 248 2.59 9.52 -7.44
C GLN A 248 3.88 9.29 -8.25
N GLY A 249 4.28 8.03 -8.48
CA GLY A 249 5.51 7.67 -9.20
C GLY A 249 6.74 7.47 -8.30
N HIS A 250 6.58 7.50 -6.97
CA HIS A 250 7.66 7.21 -6.02
C HIS A 250 7.82 5.71 -5.76
N TYR A 251 8.08 4.95 -6.82
CA TYR A 251 8.03 3.48 -6.81
C TYR A 251 8.95 2.82 -5.76
N ARG A 252 10.19 3.31 -5.57
CA ARG A 252 11.10 2.74 -4.57
C ARG A 252 10.59 2.92 -3.13
N ARG A 253 10.07 4.11 -2.80
CA ARG A 253 9.47 4.37 -1.48
C ARG A 253 8.20 3.53 -1.26
N ALA A 254 7.42 3.31 -2.32
CA ALA A 254 6.28 2.40 -2.26
C ALA A 254 6.71 0.96 -1.95
N MET A 255 7.80 0.48 -2.56
CA MET A 255 8.36 -0.84 -2.27
C MET A 255 8.87 -0.98 -0.83
N ASP A 256 9.48 0.06 -0.27
CA ASP A 256 9.90 0.08 1.13
C ASP A 256 8.69 -0.08 2.05
N ASP A 257 7.59 0.61 1.75
CA ASP A 257 6.34 0.50 2.48
C ASP A 257 5.73 -0.91 2.36
N PHE A 258 5.62 -1.48 1.15
CA PHE A 258 5.12 -2.86 0.99
C PHE A 258 6.00 -3.88 1.71
N SER A 259 7.31 -3.67 1.76
CA SER A 259 8.23 -4.51 2.53
C SER A 259 8.03 -4.36 4.04
N ALA A 260 7.70 -3.16 4.53
CA ALA A 260 7.31 -2.95 5.91
C ALA A 260 6.00 -3.67 6.24
N VAL A 261 5.02 -3.66 5.34
CA VAL A 261 3.77 -4.45 5.48
C VAL A 261 4.10 -5.93 5.64
N ILE A 262 4.91 -6.51 4.75
CA ILE A 262 5.26 -7.94 4.77
C ILE A 262 6.04 -8.33 6.04
N LYS A 263 6.87 -7.43 6.58
CA LYS A 263 7.57 -7.66 7.85
C LYS A 263 6.61 -7.72 9.04
N LEU A 264 5.54 -6.93 9.01
CA LEU A 264 4.55 -6.86 10.10
C LEU A 264 3.46 -7.93 9.95
N ASP A 265 3.09 -8.26 8.72
CA ASP A 265 2.12 -9.28 8.35
C ASP A 265 2.59 -10.02 7.10
N SER A 266 3.26 -11.16 7.31
CA SER A 266 3.79 -12.00 6.23
C SER A 266 2.70 -12.60 5.34
N ASN A 267 1.46 -12.68 5.83
CA ASN A 267 0.32 -13.25 5.11
C ASN A 267 -0.48 -12.17 4.35
N HIS A 268 0.03 -10.94 4.24
CA HIS A 268 -0.64 -9.88 3.50
C HIS A 268 -0.42 -10.03 1.98
N PHE A 269 -1.25 -10.86 1.31
CA PHE A 269 -1.09 -11.17 -0.13
C PHE A 269 -1.04 -9.93 -1.04
N LEU A 270 -1.79 -8.88 -0.73
CA LEU A 270 -1.75 -7.63 -1.52
C LEU A 270 -0.38 -6.93 -1.43
N ALA A 271 0.34 -7.05 -0.32
CA ALA A 271 1.63 -6.38 -0.18
C ALA A 271 2.67 -7.08 -1.05
N HIS A 272 2.66 -8.42 -1.08
CA HIS A 272 3.41 -9.22 -2.04
C HIS A 272 3.03 -8.85 -3.48
N HIS A 273 1.74 -8.76 -3.80
CA HIS A 273 1.27 -8.36 -5.13
C HIS A 273 1.87 -7.03 -5.60
N TRP A 274 1.74 -5.99 -4.78
CA TRP A 274 2.19 -4.65 -5.13
C TRP A 274 3.71 -4.51 -5.16
N ARG A 275 4.43 -5.22 -4.28
CA ARG A 275 5.90 -5.28 -4.33
C ARG A 275 6.39 -6.05 -5.56
N GLY A 276 5.77 -7.19 -5.89
CA GLY A 276 6.06 -7.94 -7.11
C GLY A 276 5.75 -7.15 -8.38
N PHE A 277 4.70 -6.32 -8.35
CA PHE A 277 4.38 -5.40 -9.44
C PHE A 277 5.46 -4.33 -9.63
N ALA A 278 6.00 -3.82 -8.52
CA ALA A 278 7.11 -2.88 -8.56
C ALA A 278 8.40 -3.51 -9.08
N HIS A 279 8.76 -4.71 -8.61
CA HIS A 279 9.90 -5.47 -9.14
C HIS A 279 9.74 -5.75 -10.64
N THR A 280 8.53 -6.09 -11.10
CA THR A 280 8.22 -6.27 -12.53
C THR A 280 8.50 -5.00 -13.33
N TYR A 281 8.11 -3.83 -12.81
CA TYR A 281 8.36 -2.54 -13.46
C TYR A 281 9.86 -2.25 -13.63
N PHE A 282 10.69 -2.63 -12.65
CA PHE A 282 12.14 -2.52 -12.70
C PHE A 282 12.85 -3.69 -13.39
N GLN A 283 12.09 -4.64 -13.97
CA GLN A 283 12.61 -5.86 -14.61
C GLN A 283 13.42 -6.76 -13.67
N GLU A 284 13.16 -6.67 -12.36
CA GLU A 284 13.74 -7.51 -11.31
C GLU A 284 12.92 -8.82 -11.20
N TYR A 285 12.95 -9.61 -12.29
CA TYR A 285 12.01 -10.71 -12.49
C TYR A 285 12.09 -11.83 -11.45
N ASP A 286 13.28 -12.13 -10.93
CA ASP A 286 13.45 -13.16 -9.89
C ASP A 286 12.76 -12.74 -8.57
N LEU A 287 12.87 -11.47 -8.20
CA LEU A 287 12.21 -10.92 -7.00
C LEU A 287 10.69 -10.85 -7.20
N ALA A 288 10.25 -10.42 -8.39
CA ALA A 288 8.83 -10.42 -8.74
C ALA A 288 8.22 -11.84 -8.69
N LEU A 289 8.96 -12.85 -9.15
CA LEU A 289 8.52 -14.24 -9.11
C LEU A 289 8.31 -14.71 -7.66
N GLN A 290 9.24 -14.42 -6.76
CA GLN A 290 9.12 -14.78 -5.33
C GLN A 290 7.88 -14.15 -4.69
N ASP A 291 7.63 -12.87 -4.95
CA ASP A 291 6.46 -12.17 -4.43
C ASP A 291 5.15 -12.79 -4.96
N TYR A 292 5.07 -13.10 -6.26
CA TYR A 292 3.87 -13.71 -6.83
C TYR A 292 3.69 -15.18 -6.40
N GLU A 293 4.76 -15.91 -6.08
CA GLU A 293 4.69 -17.22 -5.46
C GLU A 293 4.09 -17.16 -4.06
N GLU A 294 4.52 -16.21 -3.24
CA GLU A 294 3.92 -15.96 -1.93
C GLU A 294 2.46 -15.51 -2.05
N GLU A 295 2.12 -14.63 -3.00
CA GLU A 295 0.75 -14.20 -3.23
C GLU A 295 -0.19 -15.38 -3.48
N VAL A 296 0.16 -16.30 -4.39
CA VAL A 296 -0.70 -17.45 -4.71
C VAL A 296 -0.63 -18.55 -3.65
N ARG A 297 0.45 -18.65 -2.87
CA ARG A 297 0.53 -19.53 -1.69
C ARG A 297 -0.46 -19.08 -0.62
N ILE A 298 -0.55 -17.77 -0.39
CA ILE A 298 -1.44 -17.16 0.61
C ILE A 298 -2.89 -17.11 0.11
N ASN A 299 -3.08 -16.76 -1.17
CA ASN A 299 -4.39 -16.66 -1.82
C ASN A 299 -4.42 -17.56 -3.08
N PRO A 300 -4.76 -18.86 -2.93
CA PRO A 300 -4.76 -19.84 -4.02
C PRO A 300 -5.79 -19.60 -5.12
N VAL A 301 -6.67 -18.61 -4.98
CA VAL A 301 -7.67 -18.19 -5.99
C VAL A 301 -7.37 -16.82 -6.59
N SER A 302 -6.16 -16.25 -6.34
CA SER A 302 -5.77 -14.96 -6.90
C SER A 302 -5.53 -15.04 -8.40
N PHE A 303 -6.52 -14.61 -9.20
CA PHE A 303 -6.37 -14.45 -10.64
C PHE A 303 -5.16 -13.57 -11.00
N LEU A 304 -5.01 -12.43 -10.33
CA LEU A 304 -3.92 -11.49 -10.60
C LEU A 304 -2.56 -12.09 -10.26
N GLY A 305 -2.46 -12.84 -9.16
CA GLY A 305 -1.24 -13.53 -8.77
C GLY A 305 -0.78 -14.54 -9.82
N TYR A 306 -1.67 -15.45 -10.24
CA TYR A 306 -1.33 -16.42 -11.31
C TYR A 306 -1.03 -15.72 -12.64
N TYR A 307 -1.81 -14.72 -13.04
CA TYR A 307 -1.60 -14.02 -14.31
C TYR A 307 -0.25 -13.31 -14.36
N LYS A 308 0.12 -12.63 -13.27
CA LYS A 308 1.42 -11.96 -13.17
C LYS A 308 2.57 -12.96 -13.04
N ARG A 309 2.42 -14.02 -12.25
CA ARG A 309 3.42 -15.09 -12.17
C ARG A 309 3.67 -15.75 -13.52
N ALA A 310 2.61 -16.05 -14.28
CA ALA A 310 2.70 -16.60 -15.64
C ALA A 310 3.47 -15.65 -16.59
N PHE A 311 3.18 -14.35 -16.51
CA PHE A 311 3.88 -13.33 -17.27
C PHE A 311 5.39 -13.31 -16.93
N ILE A 312 5.75 -13.34 -15.64
CA ILE A 312 7.15 -13.36 -15.20
C ILE A 312 7.86 -14.65 -15.61
N LYS A 313 7.23 -15.81 -15.41
CA LYS A 313 7.75 -17.09 -15.90
C LYS A 313 7.99 -17.09 -17.41
N THR A 314 7.12 -16.42 -18.18
CA THR A 314 7.32 -16.23 -19.63
C THR A 314 8.57 -15.41 -19.94
N GLN A 315 8.82 -14.32 -19.19
CA GLN A 315 10.03 -13.50 -19.36
C GLN A 315 11.32 -14.27 -18.99
N LEU A 316 11.24 -15.12 -17.97
CA LEU A 316 12.35 -15.97 -17.52
C LEU A 316 12.55 -17.23 -18.40
N GLY A 317 11.70 -17.45 -19.41
CA GLY A 317 11.77 -18.62 -20.30
C GLY A 317 11.22 -19.92 -19.70
N ASN A 318 10.62 -19.88 -18.51
CA ASN A 318 9.88 -21.01 -17.93
C ASN A 318 8.50 -21.13 -18.58
N PHE A 319 8.47 -21.57 -19.83
CA PHE A 319 7.26 -21.63 -20.65
C PHE A 319 6.24 -22.65 -20.11
N LEU A 320 6.68 -23.83 -19.69
CA LEU A 320 5.77 -24.86 -19.16
C LEU A 320 5.07 -24.38 -17.88
N GLY A 321 5.83 -23.82 -16.94
CA GLY A 321 5.26 -23.27 -15.71
C GLY A 321 4.35 -22.05 -15.95
N ALA A 322 4.56 -21.30 -17.05
CA ALA A 322 3.68 -20.22 -17.45
C ALA A 322 2.36 -20.75 -18.04
N LEU A 323 2.40 -21.81 -18.86
CA LEU A 323 1.20 -22.46 -19.40
C LEU A 323 0.29 -22.98 -18.28
N ASP A 324 0.85 -23.58 -17.23
CA ASP A 324 0.09 -24.07 -16.08
C ASP A 324 -0.64 -22.93 -15.35
N ASP A 325 0.07 -21.82 -15.10
CA ASP A 325 -0.55 -20.65 -14.46
C ASP A 325 -1.63 -20.00 -15.35
N TYR A 326 -1.41 -19.90 -16.66
CA TYR A 326 -2.43 -19.38 -17.58
C TYR A 326 -3.66 -20.29 -17.67
N ARG A 327 -3.50 -21.62 -17.57
CA ARG A 327 -4.63 -22.56 -17.49
C ARG A 327 -5.48 -22.30 -16.24
N ILE A 328 -4.84 -22.09 -15.09
CA ILE A 328 -5.53 -21.70 -13.85
C ILE A 328 -6.28 -20.38 -14.03
N CYS A 329 -5.65 -19.37 -14.64
CA CYS A 329 -6.30 -18.10 -14.93
C CYS A 329 -7.57 -18.25 -15.79
N ILE A 330 -7.54 -19.13 -16.81
CA ILE A 330 -8.72 -19.42 -17.65
C ILE A 330 -9.82 -20.10 -16.85
N THR A 331 -9.48 -21.00 -15.92
CA THR A 331 -10.45 -21.61 -15.01
C THR A 331 -11.13 -20.56 -14.11
N ILE A 332 -10.37 -19.58 -13.61
CA ILE A 332 -10.89 -18.54 -12.72
C ILE A 332 -11.71 -17.48 -13.48
N ASN A 333 -11.19 -16.99 -14.61
CA ASN A 333 -11.83 -15.97 -15.43
C ASN A 333 -11.68 -16.27 -16.94
N PRO A 334 -12.61 -17.03 -17.54
CA PRO A 334 -12.51 -17.44 -18.93
C PRO A 334 -12.77 -16.33 -19.95
N SER A 335 -13.23 -15.14 -19.53
CA SER A 335 -13.52 -14.01 -20.44
C SER A 335 -12.34 -13.03 -20.56
N PHE A 336 -11.25 -13.23 -19.81
CA PHE A 336 -10.11 -12.33 -19.83
C PHE A 336 -9.18 -12.60 -21.02
N PHE A 337 -9.43 -11.92 -22.13
CA PHE A 337 -8.76 -12.13 -23.42
C PHE A 337 -7.21 -12.12 -23.35
N LEU A 338 -6.61 -11.32 -22.45
CA LEU A 338 -5.16 -11.19 -22.35
C LEU A 338 -4.49 -12.49 -21.89
N VAL A 339 -5.19 -13.37 -21.17
CA VAL A 339 -4.65 -14.67 -20.78
C VAL A 339 -4.46 -15.54 -22.01
N TYR A 340 -5.47 -15.64 -22.88
CA TYR A 340 -5.35 -16.38 -24.15
C TYR A 340 -4.28 -15.77 -25.05
N TYR A 341 -4.25 -14.43 -25.19
CA TYR A 341 -3.22 -13.77 -26.00
C TYR A 341 -1.80 -14.08 -25.49
N ASN A 342 -1.56 -14.00 -24.18
CA ASN A 342 -0.24 -14.27 -23.62
C ASN A 342 0.10 -15.76 -23.64
N ARG A 343 -0.86 -16.66 -23.42
CA ARG A 343 -0.65 -18.11 -23.52
C ARG A 343 -0.37 -18.53 -24.97
N GLY A 344 -1.08 -17.97 -25.94
CA GLY A 344 -0.78 -18.12 -27.37
C GLY A 344 0.62 -17.63 -27.74
N PHE A 345 1.13 -16.57 -27.08
CA PHE A 345 2.53 -16.16 -27.24
C PHE A 345 3.52 -17.20 -26.68
N VAL A 346 3.20 -17.85 -25.56
CA VAL A 346 4.03 -18.94 -25.02
C VAL A 346 4.04 -20.13 -25.98
N TYR A 347 2.88 -20.54 -26.49
CA TYR A 347 2.78 -21.60 -27.50
C TYR A 347 3.56 -21.27 -28.78
N LEU A 348 3.47 -20.03 -29.25
CA LEU A 348 4.29 -19.54 -30.37
C LEU A 348 5.80 -19.68 -30.10
N LYS A 349 6.26 -19.39 -28.88
CA LYS A 349 7.68 -19.57 -28.49
C LYS A 349 8.10 -21.04 -28.45
N LEU A 350 7.19 -21.93 -28.07
CA LEU A 350 7.38 -23.38 -28.12
C LEU A 350 7.24 -23.97 -29.53
N LYS A 351 6.86 -23.15 -30.52
CA LYS A 351 6.52 -23.56 -31.89
C LYS A 351 5.31 -24.51 -31.97
N ASP A 352 4.46 -24.47 -30.95
CA ASP A 352 3.17 -25.14 -30.97
C ASP A 352 2.17 -24.22 -31.68
N TYR A 353 2.16 -24.32 -33.01
CA TYR A 353 1.42 -23.39 -33.85
C TYR A 353 -0.09 -23.62 -33.80
N GLU A 354 -0.55 -24.85 -33.56
CA GLU A 354 -1.96 -25.20 -33.49
C GLU A 354 -2.59 -24.58 -32.24
N ASP A 355 -2.03 -24.86 -31.06
CA ASP A 355 -2.50 -24.29 -29.79
C ASP A 355 -2.37 -22.74 -29.78
N ALA A 356 -1.34 -22.19 -30.42
CA ALA A 356 -1.20 -20.73 -30.56
C ALA A 356 -2.29 -20.10 -31.43
N ILE A 357 -2.69 -20.75 -32.54
CA ILE A 357 -3.78 -20.27 -33.40
C ILE A 357 -5.10 -20.27 -32.62
N ASP A 358 -5.39 -21.35 -31.89
CA ASP A 358 -6.60 -21.47 -31.09
C ASP A 358 -6.67 -20.37 -30.03
N ASP A 359 -5.60 -20.16 -29.27
CA ASP A 359 -5.54 -19.13 -28.25
C ASP A 359 -5.65 -17.70 -28.81
N TYR A 360 -4.97 -17.39 -29.92
CA TYR A 360 -5.13 -16.08 -30.56
C TYR A 360 -6.53 -15.88 -31.13
N SER A 361 -7.16 -16.94 -31.64
CA SER A 361 -8.54 -16.89 -32.14
C SER A 361 -9.54 -16.66 -31.01
N GLN A 362 -9.36 -17.32 -29.85
CA GLN A 362 -10.16 -17.07 -28.66
C GLN A 362 -9.97 -15.64 -28.13
N ALA A 363 -8.73 -15.16 -28.07
CA ALA A 363 -8.43 -13.78 -27.68
C ALA A 363 -9.14 -12.76 -28.59
N LEU A 364 -9.15 -12.99 -29.91
CA LEU A 364 -9.82 -12.14 -30.90
C LEU A 364 -11.35 -12.25 -30.85
N GLY A 365 -11.89 -13.42 -30.51
CA GLY A 365 -13.31 -13.61 -30.27
C GLY A 365 -13.81 -12.80 -29.07
N LEU A 366 -12.98 -12.70 -28.01
CA LEU A 366 -13.27 -11.90 -26.83
C LEU A 366 -12.97 -10.40 -27.03
N ASN A 367 -11.92 -10.07 -27.77
CA ASN A 367 -11.55 -8.69 -28.10
C ASN A 367 -11.02 -8.59 -29.55
N PRO A 368 -11.88 -8.16 -30.50
CA PRO A 368 -11.51 -8.04 -31.91
C PRO A 368 -10.48 -6.95 -32.24
N ASN A 369 -10.13 -6.08 -31.30
CA ASN A 369 -9.25 -4.91 -31.52
C ASN A 369 -7.78 -5.18 -31.17
N LEU A 370 -7.35 -6.44 -31.14
CA LEU A 370 -5.97 -6.85 -30.83
C LEU A 370 -5.13 -6.99 -32.10
N TYR A 371 -4.58 -5.88 -32.59
CA TYR A 371 -3.73 -5.90 -33.78
C TYR A 371 -2.51 -6.83 -33.61
N GLN A 372 -1.96 -6.96 -32.41
CA GLN A 372 -0.84 -7.87 -32.13
C GLN A 372 -1.22 -9.34 -32.32
N ALA A 373 -2.45 -9.73 -31.97
CA ALA A 373 -2.93 -11.10 -32.18
C ALA A 373 -3.05 -11.41 -33.67
N TYR A 374 -3.59 -10.48 -34.47
CA TYR A 374 -3.62 -10.61 -35.93
C TYR A 374 -2.22 -10.69 -36.55
N TYR A 375 -1.26 -9.89 -36.06
CA TYR A 375 0.13 -9.99 -36.52
C TYR A 375 0.74 -11.36 -36.23
N ASN A 376 0.56 -11.88 -35.01
CA ASN A 376 1.09 -13.19 -34.63
C ASN A 376 0.43 -14.32 -35.41
N LEU A 377 -0.89 -14.28 -35.62
CA LEU A 377 -1.58 -15.22 -36.52
C LEU A 377 -1.04 -15.15 -37.95
N GLY A 378 -0.80 -13.95 -38.48
CA GLY A 378 -0.19 -13.78 -39.80
C GLY A 378 1.19 -14.42 -39.87
N TYR A 379 2.02 -14.23 -38.84
CA TYR A 379 3.34 -14.87 -38.74
C TYR A 379 3.26 -16.40 -38.68
N ILE A 380 2.33 -16.94 -37.90
CA ILE A 380 2.11 -18.39 -37.79
C ILE A 380 1.67 -18.96 -39.13
N HIS A 381 0.63 -18.38 -39.75
CA HIS A 381 0.12 -18.82 -41.04
C HIS A 381 1.16 -18.70 -42.16
N GLN A 382 2.01 -17.67 -42.14
CA GLN A 382 3.14 -17.57 -43.06
C GLN A 382 4.11 -18.74 -42.88
N THR A 383 4.41 -19.10 -41.63
CA THR A 383 5.32 -20.22 -41.31
C THR A 383 4.74 -21.57 -41.72
N LEU A 384 3.43 -21.75 -41.61
CA LEU A 384 2.73 -22.97 -42.02
C LEU A 384 2.45 -23.04 -43.54
N GLY A 385 2.64 -21.94 -44.29
CA GLY A 385 2.30 -21.87 -45.72
C GLY A 385 0.83 -21.59 -46.01
N ASN A 386 0.04 -21.21 -45.01
CA ASN A 386 -1.38 -20.86 -45.15
C ASN A 386 -1.52 -19.44 -45.69
N HIS A 387 -1.27 -19.27 -46.99
CA HIS A 387 -1.10 -17.96 -47.63
C HIS A 387 -2.36 -17.06 -47.53
N SER A 388 -3.56 -17.62 -47.70
CA SER A 388 -4.84 -16.89 -47.63
C SER A 388 -5.08 -16.29 -46.24
N GLU A 389 -4.92 -17.11 -45.21
CA GLU A 389 -5.11 -16.78 -43.81
C GLU A 389 -4.05 -15.77 -43.38
N CYS A 390 -2.80 -15.96 -43.80
CA CYS A 390 -1.71 -15.01 -43.55
C CYS A 390 -2.02 -13.62 -44.10
N ILE A 391 -2.44 -13.51 -45.36
CA ILE A 391 -2.77 -12.22 -46.00
C ILE A 391 -3.92 -11.56 -45.24
N THR A 392 -4.95 -12.33 -44.88
CA THR A 392 -6.12 -11.84 -44.16
C THR A 392 -5.74 -11.31 -42.77
N ALA A 393 -4.94 -12.06 -42.02
CA ALA A 393 -4.47 -11.68 -40.70
C ALA A 393 -3.62 -10.40 -40.76
N TYR A 394 -2.65 -10.29 -41.67
CA TYR A 394 -1.87 -9.05 -41.82
C TYR A 394 -2.71 -7.85 -42.27
N LYS A 395 -3.68 -8.04 -43.17
CA LYS A 395 -4.61 -6.96 -43.54
C LYS A 395 -5.46 -6.49 -42.35
N ASN A 396 -5.95 -7.42 -41.52
CA ASN A 396 -6.70 -7.06 -40.31
C ASN A 396 -5.83 -6.32 -39.30
N CYS A 397 -4.58 -6.75 -39.13
CA CYS A 397 -3.61 -6.01 -38.31
C CYS A 397 -3.42 -4.57 -38.80
N LEU A 398 -3.19 -4.38 -40.11
CA LEU A 398 -2.98 -3.06 -40.71
C LEU A 398 -4.24 -2.19 -40.71
N ARG A 399 -5.43 -2.79 -40.76
CA ARG A 399 -6.71 -2.09 -40.60
C ARG A 399 -6.83 -1.45 -39.22
N LEU A 400 -6.37 -2.15 -38.17
CA LEU A 400 -6.41 -1.66 -36.79
C LEU A 400 -5.24 -0.74 -36.44
N LYS A 401 -4.05 -1.01 -37.00
CA LYS A 401 -2.83 -0.25 -36.76
C LYS A 401 -2.09 0.02 -38.08
N PRO A 402 -2.50 1.07 -38.84
CA PRO A 402 -1.96 1.35 -40.17
C PRO A 402 -0.49 1.81 -40.19
N ASP A 403 0.05 2.24 -39.07
CA ASP A 403 1.45 2.63 -38.89
C ASP A 403 2.34 1.47 -38.40
N TYR A 404 1.81 0.24 -38.31
CA TYR A 404 2.61 -0.90 -37.87
C TYR A 404 3.47 -1.46 -39.01
N GLU A 405 4.78 -1.33 -38.86
CA GLU A 405 5.76 -1.63 -39.91
C GLU A 405 5.85 -3.12 -40.27
N LYS A 406 5.87 -4.01 -39.26
CA LYS A 406 6.18 -5.43 -39.43
C LYS A 406 5.21 -6.16 -40.39
N PRO A 407 3.88 -5.97 -40.32
CA PRO A 407 2.96 -6.59 -41.28
C PRO A 407 3.20 -6.16 -42.72
N TYR A 408 3.56 -4.90 -43.01
CA TYR A 408 3.86 -4.48 -44.38
C TYR A 408 5.07 -5.24 -44.93
N PHE A 409 6.14 -5.32 -44.14
CA PHE A 409 7.36 -6.00 -44.53
C PHE A 409 7.11 -7.49 -44.82
N ASN A 410 6.46 -8.18 -43.88
CA ASN A 410 6.18 -9.62 -44.01
C ASN A 410 5.20 -9.93 -45.15
N LEU A 411 4.16 -9.10 -45.31
CA LEU A 411 3.20 -9.25 -46.40
C LEU A 411 3.86 -8.97 -47.76
N ALA A 412 4.78 -8.01 -47.85
CA ALA A 412 5.52 -7.74 -49.09
C ALA A 412 6.39 -8.92 -49.50
N ILE A 413 7.09 -9.55 -48.54
CA ILE A 413 7.84 -10.79 -48.78
C ILE A 413 6.91 -11.89 -49.31
N LEU A 414 5.79 -12.14 -48.62
CA LEU A 414 4.84 -13.16 -49.06
C LEU A 414 4.29 -12.88 -50.47
N GLN A 415 3.96 -11.63 -50.80
CA GLN A 415 3.49 -11.27 -52.14
C GLN A 415 4.56 -11.47 -53.20
N ALA A 416 5.84 -11.22 -52.87
CA ALA A 416 6.96 -11.47 -53.76
C ALA A 416 7.16 -12.98 -54.00
N ASP A 417 7.10 -13.78 -52.93
CA ASP A 417 7.21 -15.25 -53.00
C ASP A 417 6.09 -15.87 -53.85
N LEU A 418 4.90 -15.26 -53.85
CA LEU A 418 3.76 -15.64 -54.69
C LEU A 418 3.83 -15.10 -56.12
N GLY A 419 4.89 -14.37 -56.48
CA GLY A 419 5.09 -13.77 -57.80
C GLY A 419 4.31 -12.46 -58.05
N TYR A 420 3.62 -11.91 -57.05
CA TYR A 420 2.87 -10.66 -57.17
C TYR A 420 3.77 -9.43 -56.96
N LEU A 421 4.77 -9.26 -57.82
CA LEU A 421 5.84 -8.27 -57.66
C LEU A 421 5.33 -6.83 -57.48
N GLN A 422 4.34 -6.39 -58.26
CA GLN A 422 3.76 -5.05 -58.12
C GLN A 422 3.10 -4.83 -56.75
N LYS A 423 2.43 -5.85 -56.20
CA LYS A 423 1.81 -5.74 -54.87
C LYS A 423 2.87 -5.67 -53.78
N ALA A 424 3.94 -6.46 -53.92
CA ALA A 424 5.07 -6.45 -52.99
C ALA A 424 5.78 -5.07 -52.98
N ILE A 425 6.09 -4.52 -54.16
CA ILE A 425 6.69 -3.18 -54.30
C ILE A 425 5.81 -2.12 -53.62
N ALA A 426 4.50 -2.13 -53.89
CA ALA A 426 3.57 -1.17 -53.31
C ALA A 426 3.52 -1.25 -51.76
N LEU A 427 3.63 -2.46 -51.19
CA LEU A 427 3.70 -2.66 -49.75
C LEU A 427 5.02 -2.12 -49.16
N TYR A 428 6.14 -2.32 -49.85
CA TYR A 428 7.41 -1.73 -49.44
C TYR A 428 7.40 -0.20 -49.53
N ASP A 429 6.81 0.39 -50.56
CA ASP A 429 6.66 1.85 -50.66
C ASP A 429 5.81 2.42 -49.53
N LYS A 430 4.72 1.71 -49.15
CA LYS A 430 3.93 2.07 -47.98
C LYS A 430 4.74 2.01 -46.69
N LEU A 431 5.52 0.94 -46.49
CA LEU A 431 6.42 0.81 -45.35
C LEU A 431 7.47 1.94 -45.32
N LEU A 432 8.08 2.27 -46.46
CA LEU A 432 9.10 3.31 -46.55
C LEU A 432 8.52 4.74 -46.42
N THR A 433 7.22 4.90 -46.67
CA THR A 433 6.51 6.14 -46.31
C THR A 433 6.39 6.28 -44.79
N ILE A 434 6.18 5.17 -44.06
CA ILE A 434 6.07 5.15 -42.60
C ILE A 434 7.46 5.27 -41.96
N ASN A 435 8.41 4.48 -42.43
CA ASN A 435 9.80 4.43 -41.96
C ASN A 435 10.77 4.49 -43.14
N PRO A 436 11.19 5.70 -43.56
CA PRO A 436 12.13 5.88 -44.67
C PRO A 436 13.49 5.23 -44.47
N ASN A 437 13.87 4.92 -43.22
CA ASN A 437 15.16 4.35 -42.87
C ASN A 437 15.13 2.80 -42.76
N PHE A 438 14.05 2.15 -43.20
CA PHE A 438 13.96 0.69 -43.19
C PHE A 438 14.81 0.09 -44.33
N ILE A 439 16.11 -0.05 -44.09
CA ILE A 439 17.12 -0.45 -45.09
C ILE A 439 16.73 -1.74 -45.84
N GLN A 440 16.28 -2.76 -45.12
CA GLN A 440 15.93 -4.05 -45.72
C GLN A 440 14.72 -3.95 -46.67
N ALA A 441 13.77 -3.08 -46.39
CA ALA A 441 12.59 -2.86 -47.22
C ALA A 441 12.98 -2.12 -48.51
N GLN A 442 13.88 -1.13 -48.40
CA GLN A 442 14.44 -0.44 -49.56
C GLN A 442 15.18 -1.41 -50.47
N TYR A 443 16.11 -2.20 -49.91
CA TYR A 443 16.87 -3.19 -50.66
C TYR A 443 15.95 -4.19 -51.38
N ASN A 444 14.99 -4.79 -50.67
CA ASN A 444 14.08 -5.76 -51.26
C ASN A 444 13.21 -5.12 -52.37
N ARG A 445 12.71 -3.90 -52.17
CA ARG A 445 11.93 -3.19 -53.17
C ARG A 445 12.73 -2.89 -54.43
N ASP A 446 13.95 -2.39 -54.28
CA ASP A 446 14.80 -2.00 -55.40
C ASP A 446 15.21 -3.24 -56.22
N ALA A 447 15.45 -4.38 -55.56
CA ALA A 447 15.64 -5.67 -56.21
C ALA A 447 14.40 -6.10 -57.02
N LEU A 448 13.19 -5.93 -56.48
CA LEU A 448 11.95 -6.25 -57.19
C LEU A 448 11.69 -5.32 -58.40
N PHE A 449 12.05 -4.03 -58.31
CA PHE A 449 12.01 -3.13 -59.47
C PHE A 449 12.93 -3.62 -60.59
N PHE A 450 14.17 -4.00 -60.26
CA PHE A 450 15.13 -4.54 -61.21
C PHE A 450 14.62 -5.81 -61.89
N ILE A 451 14.03 -6.75 -61.12
CA ILE A 451 13.45 -7.97 -61.69
C ILE A 451 12.32 -7.63 -62.66
N ARG A 452 11.37 -6.78 -62.23
CA ARG A 452 10.20 -6.40 -63.05
C ARG A 452 10.57 -5.70 -64.35
N GLU A 453 11.57 -4.82 -64.34
CA GLU A 453 12.05 -4.12 -65.54
C GLU A 453 12.75 -5.07 -66.53
N ASN A 454 13.36 -6.13 -66.00
CA ASN A 454 14.11 -7.09 -66.81
C ASN A 454 13.34 -8.36 -67.16
N GLU A 455 12.16 -8.64 -66.60
CA GLU A 455 11.34 -9.83 -66.93
C GLU A 455 11.04 -9.94 -68.44
N GLY A 456 10.86 -8.80 -69.15
CA GLY A 456 10.69 -8.78 -70.61
C GLY A 456 11.99 -8.99 -71.41
N LYS A 457 13.16 -8.66 -70.84
CA LYS A 457 14.48 -8.89 -71.45
C LYS A 457 15.00 -10.30 -71.16
N LEU A 458 14.77 -10.80 -69.95
CA LEU A 458 15.16 -12.14 -69.50
C LEU A 458 14.47 -13.21 -70.33
N LEU A 459 13.19 -13.08 -70.70
CA LEU A 459 12.53 -14.02 -71.62
C LEU A 459 13.09 -13.96 -73.06
N GLY A 460 13.52 -12.78 -73.53
CA GLY A 460 14.17 -12.61 -74.84
C GLY A 460 15.59 -13.21 -74.86
N GLU A 461 16.37 -12.97 -73.82
CA GLU A 461 17.72 -13.54 -73.67
C GLU A 461 17.68 -15.04 -73.35
N TYR A 462 16.67 -15.56 -72.63
CA TYR A 462 16.50 -17.00 -72.38
C TYR A 462 16.09 -17.78 -73.64
N THR A 463 15.38 -17.15 -74.58
CA THR A 463 15.01 -17.75 -75.88
C THR A 463 16.17 -17.70 -76.88
N GLU A 464 17.02 -16.67 -76.86
CA GLU A 464 18.28 -16.63 -77.62
C GLU A 464 19.39 -17.53 -77.02
N TYR A 465 19.49 -17.61 -75.69
CA TYR A 465 20.48 -18.44 -74.99
C TYR A 465 20.19 -19.94 -75.15
N ASN A 466 18.92 -20.36 -75.18
CA ASN A 466 18.57 -21.77 -75.46
C ASN A 466 18.83 -22.19 -76.92
N LYS A 467 19.02 -21.24 -77.85
CA LYS A 467 19.57 -21.54 -79.19
C LYS A 467 21.09 -21.78 -79.17
N ASN A 468 21.79 -21.26 -78.18
CA ASN A 468 23.25 -21.35 -78.05
C ASN A 468 23.66 -22.03 -76.72
N LYS A 469 23.40 -23.34 -76.63
CA LYS A 469 23.92 -24.19 -75.54
C LYS A 469 25.46 -24.12 -75.49
N ASN A 470 26.01 -23.51 -74.43
CA ASN A 470 27.26 -23.87 -73.73
C ASN A 470 28.00 -22.67 -73.08
N LYS A 471 27.36 -21.80 -72.29
CA LYS A 471 28.10 -20.88 -71.39
C LYS A 471 27.40 -20.63 -70.06
N LYS A 472 27.97 -21.15 -68.96
CA LYS A 472 27.61 -20.79 -67.58
C LYS A 472 27.61 -19.27 -67.38
N ILE A 473 26.55 -18.73 -66.79
CA ILE A 473 26.48 -17.35 -66.32
C ILE A 473 26.83 -17.31 -64.82
N PRO A 474 27.75 -16.43 -64.37
CA PRO A 474 27.94 -16.07 -62.97
C PRO A 474 27.00 -14.92 -62.59
N TYR A 475 26.56 -14.90 -61.33
CA TYR A 475 25.68 -13.90 -60.69
C TYR A 475 24.17 -14.08 -60.85
N LEU A 476 23.66 -15.18 -60.30
CA LEU A 476 22.45 -15.12 -59.48
C LEU A 476 22.95 -15.06 -58.03
N VAL A 477 22.84 -13.90 -57.39
CA VAL A 477 22.92 -13.85 -55.93
C VAL A 477 21.61 -14.45 -55.45
N ASP A 478 21.73 -15.56 -54.73
CA ASP A 478 20.64 -16.24 -54.04
C ASP A 478 19.79 -15.22 -53.28
N ILE A 479 18.55 -15.03 -53.71
CA ILE A 479 17.51 -14.49 -52.84
C ILE A 479 17.24 -15.61 -51.83
N PRO A 480 17.57 -15.47 -50.53
CA PRO A 480 17.36 -16.55 -49.59
C PRO A 480 15.85 -16.66 -49.33
N THR A 481 15.20 -17.60 -50.01
CA THR A 481 13.91 -18.14 -49.58
C THR A 481 14.18 -19.32 -48.65
N TYR A 482 13.47 -19.39 -47.53
CA TYR A 482 13.63 -20.43 -46.49
C TYR A 482 13.41 -21.86 -47.02
N ASN A 483 12.83 -22.03 -48.22
CA ASN A 483 12.59 -23.34 -48.84
C ASN A 483 13.76 -23.90 -49.67
N SER A 484 14.90 -23.21 -49.80
CA SER A 484 16.06 -23.73 -50.55
C SER A 484 17.05 -24.56 -49.71
N LEU A 485 16.81 -24.78 -48.41
CA LEU A 485 17.74 -25.48 -47.50
C LEU A 485 17.30 -26.86 -46.97
N ILE A 486 16.16 -27.43 -47.39
CA ILE A 486 15.72 -28.77 -46.93
C ILE A 486 15.74 -29.85 -48.03
N LYS A 487 15.95 -29.51 -49.30
CA LYS A 487 15.93 -30.53 -50.39
C LYS A 487 17.28 -31.10 -50.84
N ASN A 488 18.38 -30.87 -50.13
CA ASN A 488 19.68 -31.49 -50.47
C ASN A 488 20.44 -32.04 -49.26
N LYS A 489 19.82 -32.97 -48.52
CA LYS A 489 20.57 -34.01 -47.80
C LYS A 489 19.86 -35.36 -47.95
N LYS A 490 20.52 -36.25 -48.70
CA LYS A 490 20.47 -37.72 -48.69
C LYS A 490 19.41 -38.42 -49.57
N SER A 491 19.77 -38.59 -50.84
CA SER A 491 20.10 -39.93 -51.37
C SER A 491 21.63 -40.08 -51.29
N ILE A 492 22.15 -40.95 -50.40
CA ILE A 492 22.89 -42.21 -50.70
C ILE A 492 24.19 -41.91 -51.46
N ASP A 493 25.40 -42.11 -50.92
CA ASP A 493 25.87 -43.19 -50.02
C ASP A 493 25.84 -42.92 -48.51
#